data_AF-A0A7K0X7W4-F1
#
_entry.id   AF-A0A7K0X7W4-F1
#
_cell.length_a   1.000
_cell.length_b   1.000
_cell.length_c   1.000
_cell.angle_alpha   90.00
_cell.angle_beta   90.00
_cell.angle_gamma   90.00
#
_symmetry.space_group_name_H-M   'P 1'
#
loop_
_entity.id
_entity.type
_entity.pdbx_description
1 polymer ?
#
loop_
_entity_poly.entity_id
_entity_poly.type
_entity_poly.pdbx_seq_one_letter_code
_entity_poly.pdbx_strand_id
1 'polypeptide(L)'
;MTDTDKVHEPLTDLFMGFTLDVEDPFPVYAQLRAENPVAWNATQGFWVASRHAECMAVSTSPDTFCSAKGILTFEIGADYATPPTMMHTDPPDHTR
;
A
#
# COMPACT_ATOMS: atom_id res chain seq x y z
N MET A 1 17.21 2.14 -13.91
CA MET A 1 16.98 0.68 -13.82
C MET A 1 15.52 0.47 -14.14
N THR A 2 15.21 0.14 -15.39
CA THR A 2 13.83 -0.17 -15.80
C THR A 2 13.44 -1.47 -15.10
N ASP A 3 12.56 -1.33 -14.12
CA ASP A 3 12.05 -2.41 -13.28
C ASP A 3 11.25 -3.38 -14.15
N THR A 4 11.88 -4.46 -14.58
CA THR A 4 11.37 -5.37 -15.62
C THR A 4 10.56 -6.54 -15.01
N ASP A 5 10.47 -6.62 -13.67
CA ASP A 5 9.86 -7.75 -12.96
C ASP A 5 8.45 -7.47 -12.42
N LYS A 6 7.96 -6.23 -12.56
CA LYS A 6 6.61 -5.86 -12.13
C LYS A 6 5.56 -6.26 -13.16
N VAL A 7 4.92 -7.41 -12.94
CA VAL A 7 3.75 -7.83 -13.71
C VAL A 7 2.48 -7.27 -13.06
N HIS A 8 1.67 -6.57 -13.85
CA HIS A 8 0.40 -6.01 -13.37
C HIS A 8 -0.59 -7.11 -12.98
N GLU A 9 -1.23 -6.95 -11.82
CA GLU A 9 -2.34 -7.78 -11.34
C GLU A 9 -3.69 -7.09 -11.60
N PRO A 10 -4.53 -7.57 -12.53
CA PRO A 10 -5.81 -6.92 -12.86
C PRO A 10 -6.80 -6.80 -11.69
N LEU A 11 -6.78 -7.73 -10.73
CA LEU A 11 -7.64 -7.61 -9.54
C LEU A 11 -7.34 -6.35 -8.71
N THR A 12 -6.13 -5.80 -8.83
CA THR A 12 -5.76 -4.59 -8.10
C THR A 12 -6.38 -3.32 -8.68
N ASP A 13 -6.94 -3.35 -9.90
CA ASP A 13 -7.61 -2.19 -10.49
C ASP A 13 -8.90 -1.80 -9.75
N LEU A 14 -9.47 -2.74 -8.97
CA LEU A 14 -10.64 -2.51 -8.14
C LEU A 14 -10.36 -1.55 -6.97
N PHE A 15 -9.09 -1.30 -6.63
CA PHE A 15 -8.68 -0.47 -5.49
C PHE A 15 -8.62 1.02 -5.87
N MET A 16 -9.79 1.65 -5.99
CA MET A 16 -9.89 3.04 -6.42
C MET A 16 -9.95 4.02 -5.23
N GLY A 17 -8.80 4.63 -4.92
CA GLY A 17 -8.72 5.69 -3.90
C GLY A 17 -9.10 5.18 -2.51
N PHE A 18 -10.24 5.64 -1.99
CA PHE A 18 -10.76 5.25 -0.67
C PHE A 18 -11.72 4.05 -0.70
N THR A 19 -12.08 3.56 -1.89
CA THR A 19 -13.13 2.55 -2.07
C THR A 19 -12.64 1.37 -2.88
N LEU A 20 -13.32 0.24 -2.74
CA LEU A 20 -13.23 -0.88 -3.67
C LEU A 20 -14.43 -0.82 -4.62
N ASP A 21 -14.20 -0.90 -5.92
CA ASP A 21 -15.27 -0.86 -6.94
C ASP A 21 -15.97 -2.22 -7.11
N VAL A 22 -16.45 -2.77 -5.98
CA VAL A 22 -17.23 -4.02 -5.90
C VAL A 22 -18.18 -3.96 -4.69
N GLU A 23 -19.33 -4.64 -4.79
CA GLU A 23 -20.29 -4.73 -3.69
C GLU A 23 -19.79 -5.61 -2.55
N ASP A 24 -19.14 -6.74 -2.88
CA ASP A 24 -18.51 -7.64 -1.91
C ASP A 24 -17.00 -7.74 -2.17
N PRO A 25 -16.14 -7.19 -1.30
CA PRO A 25 -14.69 -7.25 -1.48
C PRO A 25 -14.07 -8.57 -1.01
N PHE A 26 -14.78 -9.41 -0.25
CA PHE A 26 -14.20 -10.62 0.33
C PHE A 26 -13.72 -11.65 -0.71
N PRO A 27 -14.45 -11.89 -1.82
CA PRO A 27 -13.96 -12.74 -2.91
C PRO A 27 -12.65 -12.23 -3.53
N VAL A 28 -12.54 -10.91 -3.76
CA VAL A 28 -11.33 -10.28 -4.32
C VAL A 28 -10.13 -10.51 -3.40
N TYR A 29 -10.31 -10.27 -2.10
CA TYR A 29 -9.25 -10.53 -1.13
C TYR A 29 -8.87 -12.02 -1.04
N ALA A 30 -9.85 -12.92 -1.14
CA ALA A 30 -9.59 -14.36 -1.10
C ALA A 30 -8.74 -14.80 -2.29
N GLN A 31 -9.04 -14.30 -3.49
CA GLN A 31 -8.28 -14.62 -4.69
C GLN A 31 -6.86 -14.06 -4.62
N LEU A 32 -6.69 -12.78 -4.25
CA LEU A 32 -5.36 -12.19 -4.05
C LEU A 32 -4.52 -12.99 -3.05
N ARG A 33 -5.10 -13.39 -1.91
CA ARG A 33 -4.38 -14.21 -0.93
C ARG A 33 -3.98 -15.58 -1.47
N ALA A 34 -4.79 -16.19 -2.33
CA ALA A 34 -4.53 -17.53 -2.85
C ALA A 34 -3.49 -17.51 -3.98
N GLU A 35 -3.61 -16.56 -4.90
CA GLU A 35 -2.90 -16.57 -6.18
C GLU A 35 -1.71 -15.61 -6.22
N ASN A 36 -1.87 -14.40 -5.66
CA ASN A 36 -0.88 -13.32 -5.78
C ASN A 36 -0.84 -12.44 -4.51
N PRO A 37 -0.20 -12.92 -3.42
CA PRO A 37 -0.29 -12.28 -2.10
C PRO A 37 0.42 -10.92 -2.02
N VAL A 38 1.33 -10.64 -2.96
CA VAL A 38 2.02 -9.36 -3.14
C VAL A 38 1.87 -8.96 -4.62
N ALA A 39 0.86 -8.15 -4.90
CA ALA A 39 0.43 -7.85 -6.25
C ALA A 39 0.79 -6.41 -6.66
N TRP A 40 1.19 -6.21 -7.91
CA TRP A 40 1.52 -4.88 -8.45
C TRP A 40 0.33 -4.26 -9.21
N ASN A 41 -0.11 -3.09 -8.77
CA ASN A 41 -1.02 -2.24 -9.53
C ASN A 41 -0.19 -1.31 -10.43
N ALA A 42 -0.12 -1.60 -11.74
CA ALA A 42 0.58 -0.76 -12.70
C ALA A 42 -0.21 0.50 -13.10
N THR A 43 -1.54 0.45 -12.97
CA THR A 43 -2.45 1.56 -13.28
C THR A 43 -2.23 2.77 -12.37
N GLN A 44 -1.99 2.52 -11.09
CA GLN A 44 -1.90 3.53 -10.03
C GLN A 44 -0.55 3.53 -9.30
N GLY A 45 0.31 2.54 -9.54
CA GLY A 45 1.70 2.55 -9.10
C GLY A 45 1.92 2.15 -7.64
N PHE A 46 1.15 1.19 -7.12
CA PHE A 46 1.33 0.67 -5.76
C PHE A 46 1.35 -0.85 -5.69
N TRP A 47 1.86 -1.37 -4.57
CA TRP A 47 1.79 -2.78 -4.22
C TRP A 47 0.61 -3.06 -3.28
N VAL A 48 -0.01 -4.23 -3.43
CA VAL A 48 -1.02 -4.75 -2.52
C VAL A 48 -0.48 -5.95 -1.78
N ALA A 49 -0.37 -5.84 -0.45
CA ALA A 49 -0.13 -6.97 0.45
C ALA A 49 -1.48 -7.49 0.95
N SER A 50 -1.81 -8.76 0.68
CA SER A 50 -3.16 -9.29 0.93
C SER A 50 -3.27 -10.33 2.04
N ARG A 51 -2.15 -10.95 2.47
CA ARG A 51 -2.16 -11.84 3.66
C ARG A 51 -1.59 -11.11 4.87
N HIS A 52 -2.02 -11.58 6.04
CA HIS A 52 -1.64 -11.02 7.33
C HIS A 52 -0.11 -10.95 7.52
N ALA A 53 0.64 -11.96 7.06
CA ALA A 53 2.09 -11.98 7.23
C ALA A 53 2.77 -10.80 6.51
N GLU A 54 2.39 -10.54 5.27
CA GLU A 54 2.92 -9.42 4.48
C GLU A 54 2.44 -8.06 5.03
N CYS A 55 1.17 -7.96 5.43
CA CYS A 55 0.66 -6.74 6.09
C CYS A 55 1.44 -6.42 7.37
N MET A 56 1.70 -7.42 8.21
CA MET A 56 2.47 -7.23 9.44
C MET A 56 3.93 -6.90 9.16
N ALA A 57 4.54 -7.54 8.16
CA ALA A 57 5.92 -7.25 7.77
C ALA A 57 6.08 -5.77 7.34
N VAL A 58 5.14 -5.24 6.56
CA VAL A 58 5.12 -3.83 6.16
C VAL A 58 4.86 -2.93 7.37
N SER A 59 3.81 -3.21 8.13
CA SER A 59 3.36 -2.35 9.24
C SER A 59 4.35 -2.24 10.40
N THR A 60 5.27 -3.19 10.56
CA THR A 60 6.22 -3.24 11.69
C THR A 60 7.65 -2.89 11.31
N SER A 61 7.91 -2.50 10.06
CA SER A 61 9.26 -2.17 9.56
C SER A 61 9.36 -0.70 9.09
N PRO A 62 9.22 0.30 9.99
CA PRO A 62 9.20 1.72 9.62
C PRO A 62 10.52 2.22 9.00
N ASP A 63 11.64 1.54 9.26
CA ASP A 63 12.93 1.83 8.63
C ASP A 63 12.97 1.46 7.14
N THR A 64 12.01 0.65 6.68
CA THR A 64 11.87 0.19 5.28
C THR A 64 10.63 0.79 4.61
N PHE A 65 9.51 0.92 5.34
CA PHE A 65 8.24 1.45 4.83
C PHE A 65 7.84 2.69 5.64
N CYS A 66 8.01 3.87 5.04
CA CYS A 66 7.78 5.15 5.68
C CYS A 66 6.34 5.65 5.50
N SER A 67 5.76 6.26 6.53
CA SER A 67 4.44 6.91 6.50
C SER A 67 4.53 8.40 6.14
N ALA A 68 5.70 9.03 6.31
CA ALA A 68 5.92 10.45 6.02
C ALA A 68 5.84 10.81 4.53
N LYS A 69 5.69 9.81 3.65
CA LYS A 69 5.58 9.97 2.18
C LYS A 69 4.26 9.43 1.63
N GLY A 70 3.22 9.36 2.45
CA GLY A 70 1.88 8.92 2.02
C GLY A 70 1.39 7.73 2.81
N ILE A 71 0.17 7.82 3.34
CA ILE A 71 -0.55 6.70 3.96
C ILE A 71 -1.75 6.23 3.12
N LEU A 72 -2.12 7.02 2.11
CA LEU A 72 -3.15 6.70 1.12
C LEU A 72 -2.51 6.49 -0.25
N THR A 73 -3.16 5.69 -1.10
CA THR A 73 -2.62 5.31 -2.43
C THR A 73 -2.37 6.50 -3.35
N PHE A 74 -3.17 7.57 -3.25
CA PHE A 74 -3.00 8.79 -4.04
C PHE A 74 -2.03 9.81 -3.41
N GLU A 75 -1.50 9.54 -2.22
CA GLU A 75 -0.52 10.38 -1.52
C GLU A 75 0.90 9.86 -1.65
N ILE A 76 1.11 8.75 -2.37
CA ILE A 76 2.44 8.13 -2.49
C ILE A 76 3.44 9.14 -3.07
N GLY A 77 4.50 9.40 -2.30
CA GLY A 77 5.56 10.36 -2.64
C GLY A 77 5.21 11.82 -2.32
N ALA A 78 4.08 12.11 -1.68
CA ALA A 78 3.69 13.46 -1.30
C ALA A 78 4.62 14.06 -0.23
N ASP A 79 4.71 15.39 -0.22
CA ASP A 79 5.33 16.18 0.83
C ASP A 79 4.26 16.90 1.66
N TYR A 80 4.43 16.90 2.98
CA TYR A 80 3.48 17.50 3.92
C TYR A 80 4.01 18.80 4.52
N ALA A 81 3.10 19.70 4.88
CA ALA A 81 3.44 20.92 5.60
C ALA A 81 4.01 20.59 7.00
N THR A 82 4.89 21.46 7.50
CA THR A 82 5.52 21.28 8.82
C THR A 82 4.74 22.02 9.92
N PRO A 83 4.47 21.38 11.08
CA PRO A 83 4.69 19.97 11.37
C PRO A 83 3.64 19.07 10.71
N PRO A 84 4.01 17.85 10.27
CA PRO A 84 3.05 16.87 9.76
C PRO A 84 2.12 16.36 10.87
N THR A 85 1.05 15.67 10.49
CA THR A 85 0.19 14.97 11.45
C THR A 85 0.89 13.70 11.97
N MET A 86 0.44 13.17 13.11
CA MET A 86 0.98 11.91 13.68
C MET A 86 1.00 10.76 12.66
N MET A 87 -0.04 10.62 11.84
CA MET A 87 -0.12 9.55 10.84
C MET A 87 0.90 9.69 9.70
N HIS A 88 1.36 10.91 9.41
CA HIS A 88 2.36 11.22 8.38
C HIS A 88 3.74 11.47 8.99
N THR A 89 4.02 10.90 10.16
CA THR A 89 5.27 11.08 10.87
C THR A 89 5.91 9.71 11.07
N ASP A 90 7.21 9.60 10.80
CA ASP A 90 8.00 8.40 11.08
C ASP A 90 8.85 8.59 12.35
N PRO A 91 9.43 7.51 12.91
CA PRO A 91 10.45 7.63 13.94
C PRO A 91 11.63 8.53 13.52
N PRO A 92 12.28 9.23 14.46
CA PRO A 92 12.05 9.20 15.91
C PRO A 92 10.88 10.09 16.38
N ASP A 93 10.34 10.96 15.53
CA ASP A 93 9.35 11.96 15.97
C ASP A 93 8.00 11.32 16.31
N HIS A 94 7.61 10.25 15.60
CA HIS A 94 6.38 9.48 15.88
C HIS A 94 6.43 8.70 17.20
N THR A 95 7.62 8.39 17.72
CA THR A 95 7.81 7.52 18.89
C THR A 95 8.15 8.27 20.18
N ARG A 96 8.17 9.61 20.17
CA ARG A 96 8.44 10.44 21.34
C ARG A 96 7.21 10.70 22.21
#